data_AF-A0A2E2YAF3-F1
#
_entry.id   AF-A0A2E2YAF3-F1
#
_cell.length_a   1.000
_cell.length_b   1.000
_cell.length_c   1.000
_cell.angle_alpha   90.00
_cell.angle_beta   90.00
_cell.angle_gamma   90.00
#
_symmetry.space_group_name_H-M   'P 1'
#
loop_
_entity.id
_entity.type
_entity.pdbx_description
1 polymer ?
#
loop_
_entity_poly.entity_id
_entity_poly.type
_entity_poly.pdbx_seq_one_letter_code
_entity_poly.pdbx_strand_id
1 'polypeptide(L)'
;MSANEVDYKVLVEFCQENDMNAAVVPAPRTGGTAFALATNILGTRSKTSIEDESWDEGVCQESWSIRTLKKCNEYVLIRERIGRRNNKRDLEQIKLYRLVYVEGDNDISAMEWLRRFMLRSQGITQQQVGELDNGNPITEPVGPVNDNTLRRRIRIEPFDEDEGIMDEDQQMDFLNRVRDRFVSLCKTVDEILMRSSMKKLLSRHNAIPDPTVKGGVVQIVNEKTPEELGEGKLQPHLETLVPFAKLLRFWGNTNRPDPTDENAVWSGEKGKIDYRTKGNLRLTPLVKTETLLEEIAQNVEHSLNQQFGELYEAIREVLRELNENALEAGEKGSEKRKEQLIARANSFQKKAESLNAAVKEWEDELDRDLTIRVTPYKDQMDEMDARLAAIKPVDQETAEVFLKLVKKEVDKPKKGFEGLGSLFG
;
A
#
# COMPACT_ATOMS: atom_id res chain seq x y z
N MET A 1 1.71 9.39 -2.45
CA MET A 1 1.23 8.61 -1.29
C MET A 1 1.80 7.21 -1.43
N SER A 2 2.50 6.69 -0.42
CA SER A 2 2.98 5.31 -0.52
C SER A 2 1.80 4.36 -0.41
N ALA A 3 1.70 3.38 -1.31
CA ALA A 3 0.72 2.31 -1.20
C ALA A 3 0.70 1.71 0.22
N ASN A 4 -0.50 1.51 0.79
CA ASN A 4 -0.77 0.98 2.13
C ASN A 4 -0.69 2.00 3.29
N GLU A 5 -1.05 3.27 3.06
CA GLU A 5 -1.17 4.30 4.09
C GLU A 5 -2.38 5.19 3.83
N VAL A 6 -3.20 5.43 4.85
CA VAL A 6 -4.36 6.34 4.78
C VAL A 6 -4.20 7.45 5.81
N ASP A 7 -4.59 8.69 5.47
CA ASP A 7 -4.57 9.80 6.42
C ASP A 7 -5.49 9.50 7.61
N TYR A 8 -4.98 9.71 8.83
CA TYR A 8 -5.72 9.52 10.06
C TYR A 8 -7.02 10.33 10.08
N LYS A 9 -7.00 11.56 9.55
CA LYS A 9 -8.17 12.43 9.50
C LYS A 9 -9.28 11.80 8.66
N VAL A 10 -8.94 11.23 7.50
CA VAL A 10 -9.89 10.54 6.62
C VAL A 10 -10.51 9.33 7.30
N LEU A 11 -9.71 8.56 8.06
CA LEU A 11 -10.22 7.42 8.84
C LEU A 11 -11.16 7.88 9.97
N VAL A 12 -10.86 9.01 10.61
CA VAL A 12 -11.73 9.58 11.67
C VAL A 12 -13.02 10.12 11.09
N GLU A 13 -12.97 10.83 9.97
CA GLU A 13 -14.14 11.33 9.24
C GLU A 13 -15.07 10.15 8.88
N PHE A 14 -14.52 9.08 8.29
CA PHE A 14 -15.29 7.85 8.03
C PHE A 14 -15.93 7.27 9.29
N CYS A 15 -15.21 7.22 10.42
CA CYS A 15 -15.77 6.72 11.67
C CYS A 15 -16.94 7.59 12.15
N GLN A 16 -16.79 8.91 12.10
CA GLN A 16 -17.82 9.86 12.52
C GLN A 16 -19.07 9.77 11.64
N GLU A 17 -18.90 9.64 10.33
CA GLU A 17 -20.00 9.48 9.35
C GLU A 17 -20.78 8.16 9.53
N ASN A 18 -20.17 7.16 10.16
CA ASN A 18 -20.76 5.83 10.38
C ASN A 18 -21.15 5.57 11.84
N ASP A 19 -21.27 6.62 12.67
CA ASP A 19 -21.58 6.54 14.10
C ASP A 19 -20.63 5.62 14.89
N MET A 20 -19.37 5.54 14.45
CA MET A 20 -18.32 4.73 15.07
C MET A 20 -17.43 5.57 15.98
N ASN A 21 -16.97 4.97 17.07
CA ASN A 21 -16.03 5.64 17.96
C ASN A 21 -14.67 5.84 17.26
N ALA A 22 -14.20 7.09 17.14
CA ALA A 22 -12.89 7.42 16.55
C ALA A 22 -11.70 6.77 17.27
N ALA A 23 -11.87 6.32 18.52
CA ALA A 23 -10.87 5.54 19.26
C ALA A 23 -10.57 4.16 18.63
N VAL A 24 -11.41 3.70 17.70
CA VAL A 24 -11.20 2.48 16.90
C VAL A 24 -10.07 2.69 15.88
N VAL A 25 -9.82 3.94 15.46
CA VAL A 25 -8.73 4.28 14.53
C VAL A 25 -7.38 4.16 15.24
N PRO A 26 -6.41 3.37 14.70
CA PRO A 26 -5.08 3.28 15.28
C PRO A 26 -4.39 4.65 15.31
N ALA A 27 -3.67 4.93 16.39
CA ALA A 27 -2.84 6.14 16.46
C ALA A 27 -1.70 6.07 15.42
N PRO A 28 -1.44 7.16 14.67
CA PRO A 28 -0.26 7.28 13.80
C PRO A 28 1.04 7.08 14.58
N ARG A 29 2.13 6.80 13.86
CA ARG A 29 3.45 6.71 14.49
C ARG A 29 3.89 8.09 14.93
N THR A 30 4.80 8.14 15.89
CA THR A 30 5.48 9.38 16.26
C THR A 30 6.88 9.09 16.76
N GLY A 31 7.63 10.17 16.94
CA GLY A 31 8.99 10.19 17.46
C GLY A 31 9.96 9.25 16.74
N GLY A 32 10.86 8.63 17.49
CA GLY A 32 11.96 7.84 16.94
C GLY A 32 11.50 6.66 16.05
N THR A 33 10.33 6.09 16.29
CA THR A 33 9.76 5.01 15.46
C THR A 33 9.35 5.51 14.08
N ALA A 34 8.70 6.68 14.01
CA ALA A 34 8.38 7.31 12.73
C ALA A 34 9.66 7.74 11.99
N PHE A 35 10.65 8.26 12.72
CA PHE A 35 11.93 8.64 12.15
C PHE A 35 12.68 7.45 11.53
N ALA A 36 12.78 6.34 12.25
CA ALA A 36 13.42 5.11 11.77
C ALA A 36 12.83 4.60 10.44
N LEU A 37 11.53 4.79 10.22
CA LEU A 37 10.89 4.40 8.97
C LEU A 37 11.07 5.47 7.90
N ALA A 38 11.08 6.75 8.28
CA ALA A 38 11.29 7.86 7.36
C ALA A 38 12.65 7.78 6.68
N THR A 39 13.71 7.35 7.39
CA THR A 39 15.05 7.20 6.79
C THR A 39 15.04 6.25 5.61
N ASN A 40 14.23 5.19 5.63
CA ASN A 40 14.20 4.16 4.58
C ASN A 40 13.90 4.72 3.17
N ILE A 41 13.35 5.93 3.05
CA ILE A 41 13.12 6.59 1.76
C ILE A 41 14.43 6.83 0.98
N LEU A 42 15.56 6.99 1.67
CA LEU A 42 16.86 7.24 1.04
C LEU A 42 17.53 5.94 0.55
N GLY A 43 17.29 4.82 1.21
CA GLY A 43 17.88 3.51 0.86
C GLY A 43 17.24 2.80 -0.33
N THR A 44 16.24 3.42 -0.97
CA THR A 44 15.43 2.80 -2.04
C THR A 44 15.85 3.13 -3.47
N ARG A 45 17.00 3.79 -3.69
CA ARG A 45 17.42 4.09 -5.08
C ARG A 45 17.86 2.84 -5.84
N SER A 46 17.44 2.78 -7.10
CA SER A 46 18.07 1.95 -8.12
C SER A 46 19.53 2.35 -8.28
N LYS A 47 20.38 1.38 -8.58
CA LYS A 47 21.79 1.62 -8.86
C LYS A 47 21.90 2.54 -10.07
N THR A 48 22.58 3.67 -9.90
CA THR A 48 22.81 4.65 -10.97
C THR A 48 24.20 4.44 -11.55
N SER A 49 24.33 4.40 -12.87
CA SER A 49 25.65 4.32 -13.51
C SER A 49 26.34 5.68 -13.42
N ILE A 50 27.59 5.71 -12.97
CA ILE A 50 28.40 6.93 -12.84
C ILE A 50 29.74 6.69 -13.51
N GLU A 51 30.20 7.67 -14.27
CA GLU A 51 31.53 7.70 -14.86
C GLU A 51 32.56 8.11 -13.81
N ASP A 52 33.56 7.26 -13.57
CA ASP A 52 34.62 7.47 -12.59
C ASP A 52 35.86 6.69 -13.05
N GLU A 53 36.92 7.42 -13.40
CA GLU A 53 38.17 6.87 -13.95
C GLU A 53 38.94 5.97 -12.96
N SER A 54 38.59 6.00 -11.66
CA SER A 54 39.20 5.13 -10.65
C SER A 54 38.69 3.68 -10.69
N TRP A 55 37.74 3.38 -11.58
CA TRP A 55 37.16 2.06 -11.80
C TRP A 55 37.55 1.51 -13.18
N ASP A 56 37.66 0.18 -13.28
CA ASP A 56 37.87 -0.50 -14.55
C ASP A 56 36.68 -0.18 -15.49
N GLU A 57 36.95 0.01 -16.79
CA GLU A 57 35.97 0.45 -17.79
C GLU A 57 35.43 1.89 -17.57
N GLY A 58 35.96 2.62 -16.58
CA GLY A 58 35.63 4.03 -16.31
C GLY A 58 34.22 4.25 -15.74
N VAL A 59 33.54 3.19 -15.29
CA VAL A 59 32.14 3.25 -14.86
C VAL A 59 31.91 2.42 -13.60
N CYS A 60 31.13 2.95 -12.66
CA CYS A 60 30.65 2.22 -11.49
C CYS A 60 29.14 2.39 -11.26
N GLN A 61 28.56 1.50 -10.46
CA GLN A 61 27.17 1.58 -10.02
C GLN A 61 27.09 2.20 -8.62
N GLU A 62 26.48 3.36 -8.51
CA GLU A 62 26.28 4.06 -7.25
C GLU A 62 24.88 3.80 -6.67
N SER A 63 24.82 3.60 -5.37
CA SER A 63 23.60 3.44 -4.59
C SER A 63 23.75 4.00 -3.19
N TRP A 64 22.64 4.09 -2.47
CA TRP A 64 22.58 4.63 -1.12
C TRP A 64 22.12 3.55 -0.16
N SER A 65 22.84 3.40 0.95
CA SER A 65 22.44 2.51 2.04
C SER A 65 22.39 3.27 3.36
N ILE A 66 21.60 2.76 4.30
CA ILE A 66 21.44 3.36 5.61
C ILE A 66 21.80 2.31 6.65
N ARG A 67 22.65 2.68 7.61
CA ARG A 67 22.95 1.85 8.76
C ARG A 67 22.50 2.52 10.04
N THR A 68 22.02 1.69 10.98
CA THR A 68 21.62 2.17 12.30
C THR A 68 22.87 2.43 13.13
N LEU A 69 23.00 3.64 13.69
CA LEU A 69 24.01 3.95 14.70
C LEU A 69 23.40 3.81 16.09
N LYS A 70 22.27 4.50 16.32
CA LYS A 70 21.48 4.41 17.54
C LYS A 70 20.03 4.16 17.16
N LYS A 71 19.50 3.01 17.56
CA LYS A 71 18.14 2.58 17.20
C LYS A 71 17.12 3.70 17.47
N CYS A 72 16.31 4.03 16.47
CA CYS A 72 15.26 5.05 16.50
C CYS A 72 15.73 6.51 16.65
N ASN A 73 17.02 6.78 16.80
CA ASN A 73 17.53 8.12 17.06
C ASN A 73 18.58 8.58 16.07
N GLU A 74 19.39 7.66 15.54
CA GLU A 74 20.55 8.03 14.74
C GLU A 74 20.90 6.97 13.70
N TYR A 75 21.11 7.42 12.47
CA TYR A 75 21.44 6.58 11.32
C TYR A 75 22.55 7.24 10.51
N VAL A 76 23.35 6.44 9.82
CA VAL A 76 24.35 6.93 8.86
C VAL A 76 23.89 6.63 7.44
N LEU A 77 23.94 7.64 6.59
CA LEU A 77 23.79 7.51 5.14
C LEU A 77 25.14 7.17 4.53
N ILE A 78 25.20 6.07 3.79
CA ILE A 78 26.40 5.55 3.16
C ILE A 78 26.18 5.56 1.65
N ARG A 79 27.14 6.15 0.93
CA ARG A 79 27.29 6.03 -0.51
C ARG A 79 27.99 4.71 -0.80
N GLU A 80 27.35 3.84 -1.56
CA GLU A 80 27.91 2.55 -1.97
C GLU A 80 28.17 2.58 -3.49
N ARG A 81 29.44 2.43 -3.87
CA ARG A 81 29.86 2.32 -5.27
C ARG A 81 30.36 0.91 -5.55
N ILE A 82 29.77 0.26 -6.55
CA ILE A 82 30.05 -1.12 -6.92
C ILE A 82 30.52 -1.14 -8.37
N GLY A 83 31.67 -1.74 -8.61
CA GLY A 83 32.24 -1.85 -9.95
C GLY A 83 33.37 -2.87 -9.98
N ARG A 84 34.22 -2.76 -10.99
CA ARG A 84 35.47 -3.52 -11.07
C ARG A 84 36.65 -2.58 -10.81
N ARG A 85 37.64 -3.04 -10.06
CA ARG A 85 38.92 -2.36 -9.85
C ARG A 85 40.01 -3.42 -9.86
N ASN A 86 41.05 -3.22 -10.67
CA ASN A 86 42.15 -4.18 -10.83
C ASN A 86 41.67 -5.59 -11.23
N ASN A 87 40.72 -5.68 -12.18
CA ASN A 87 40.09 -6.91 -12.65
C ASN A 87 39.33 -7.72 -11.58
N LYS A 88 38.98 -7.11 -10.45
CA LYS A 88 38.19 -7.73 -9.37
C LYS A 88 36.97 -6.89 -9.05
N ARG A 89 35.89 -7.54 -8.60
CA ARG A 89 34.72 -6.84 -8.09
C ARG A 89 35.09 -6.11 -6.80
N ASP A 90 34.85 -4.81 -6.74
CA ASP A 90 35.13 -3.97 -5.59
C ASP A 90 33.85 -3.27 -5.10
N LEU A 91 33.81 -2.93 -3.82
CA LEU A 91 32.71 -2.22 -3.16
C LEU A 91 33.32 -1.13 -2.29
N GLU A 92 33.12 0.11 -2.70
CA GLU A 92 33.53 1.29 -1.95
C GLU A 92 32.34 1.81 -1.13
N GLN A 93 32.57 2.08 0.15
CA GLN A 93 31.56 2.58 1.08
C GLN A 93 32.03 3.88 1.72
N ILE A 94 31.35 4.97 1.42
CA ILE A 94 31.70 6.31 1.91
C ILE A 94 30.57 6.79 2.81
N LYS A 95 30.88 7.06 4.08
CA LYS A 95 29.89 7.54 5.05
C LYS A 95 29.72 9.04 4.83
N LEU A 96 28.53 9.48 4.48
CA LEU A 96 28.29 10.89 4.15
C LEU A 96 27.79 11.67 5.35
N TYR A 97 26.62 11.26 5.85
CA TYR A 97 25.84 12.08 6.77
C TYR A 97 25.27 11.24 7.91
N ARG A 98 25.18 11.85 9.09
CA ARG A 98 24.42 11.38 10.23
C ARG A 98 23.01 11.98 10.17
N LEU A 99 22.00 11.11 10.12
CA LEU A 99 20.60 11.47 10.26
C LEU A 99 20.24 11.36 11.73
N VAL A 100 19.80 12.46 12.34
CA VAL A 100 19.57 12.57 13.78
C VAL A 100 18.12 12.97 14.06
N TYR A 101 17.49 12.25 15.00
CA TYR A 101 16.21 12.62 15.59
C TYR A 101 16.40 13.29 16.95
N VAL A 102 15.75 14.43 17.13
CA VAL A 102 15.80 15.25 18.33
C VAL A 102 14.42 15.29 18.98
N GLU A 103 14.30 14.65 20.14
CA GLU A 103 13.04 14.50 20.88
C GLU A 103 12.55 15.82 21.52
N GLY A 104 13.50 16.64 21.99
CA GLY A 104 13.23 17.97 22.56
C GLY A 104 13.43 19.07 21.52
N ASP A 105 12.36 19.77 21.20
CA ASP A 105 12.42 21.12 20.61
C ASP A 105 11.57 21.97 21.54
N ASN A 106 11.97 23.22 21.80
CA ASN A 106 11.50 24.04 22.93
C ASN A 106 9.98 24.34 22.94
N ASP A 107 9.25 23.89 21.91
CA ASP A 107 7.82 24.14 21.72
C ASP A 107 6.93 23.06 22.37
N ILE A 108 6.91 21.82 21.85
CA ILE A 108 6.09 20.69 22.34
C ILE A 108 6.71 19.35 21.96
N SER A 109 6.59 18.32 22.81
CA SER A 109 7.09 16.96 22.49
C SER A 109 6.37 16.35 21.28
N ALA A 110 7.00 15.36 20.63
CA ALA A 110 6.37 14.65 19.49
C ALA A 110 5.10 13.88 19.89
N MET A 111 5.03 13.40 21.14
CA MET A 111 3.82 12.78 21.69
C MET A 111 2.70 13.79 21.93
N GLU A 112 3.06 14.98 22.44
CA GLU A 112 2.09 16.06 22.65
C GLU A 112 1.56 16.60 21.33
N TRP A 113 2.42 16.73 20.30
CA TRP A 113 1.99 17.05 18.94
C TRP A 113 0.99 16.02 18.42
N LEU A 114 1.28 14.72 18.56
CA LEU A 114 0.40 13.64 18.10
C LEU A 114 -0.95 13.68 18.81
N ARG A 115 -0.94 13.88 20.14
CA ARG A 115 -2.17 14.01 20.94
C ARG A 115 -3.04 15.16 20.41
N ARG A 116 -2.47 16.35 20.23
CA ARG A 116 -3.18 17.52 19.71
C ARG A 116 -3.72 17.29 18.31
N PHE A 117 -2.93 16.65 17.44
CA PHE A 117 -3.34 16.26 16.10
C PHE A 117 -4.57 15.34 16.13
N MET A 118 -4.52 14.26 16.92
CA MET A 118 -5.63 13.31 17.03
C MET A 118 -6.91 13.97 17.57
N LEU A 119 -6.80 14.77 18.65
CA LEU A 119 -7.96 15.47 19.22
C LEU A 119 -8.60 16.41 18.20
N ARG A 120 -7.80 17.22 17.49
CA ARG A 120 -8.31 18.12 16.46
C ARG A 120 -8.95 17.38 15.29
N SER A 121 -8.36 16.28 14.84
CA SER A 121 -8.94 15.43 13.78
C SER A 121 -10.28 14.83 14.20
N GLN A 122 -10.51 14.64 15.50
CA GLN A 122 -11.79 14.19 16.06
C GLN A 122 -12.79 15.33 16.30
N GLY A 123 -12.47 16.58 15.91
CA GLY A 123 -13.30 17.75 16.19
C GLY A 123 -13.25 18.23 17.64
N ILE A 124 -12.37 17.66 18.47
CA ILE A 124 -12.21 18.02 19.88
C ILE A 124 -11.32 19.27 19.98
N THR A 125 -11.93 20.38 20.37
CA THR A 125 -11.26 21.70 20.49
C THR A 125 -10.90 22.06 21.93
N GLN A 126 -11.44 21.33 22.91
CA GLN A 126 -11.17 21.49 24.33
C GLN A 126 -10.76 20.16 24.94
N GLN A 127 -9.74 20.17 25.80
CA GLN A 127 -9.29 18.99 26.54
C GLN A 127 -9.41 19.24 28.04
N GLN A 128 -9.79 18.22 28.79
CA GLN A 128 -9.79 18.30 30.24
C GLN A 128 -8.35 18.34 30.77
N VAL A 129 -8.06 19.28 31.67
CA VAL A 129 -6.75 19.47 32.29
C VAL A 129 -6.93 19.54 33.80
N GLY A 130 -6.34 18.59 34.53
CA GLY A 130 -6.37 18.58 36.00
C GLY A 130 -7.64 17.98 36.62
N GLU A 131 -7.82 18.23 37.92
CA GLU A 131 -8.97 17.78 38.71
C GLU A 131 -10.23 18.60 38.43
N LEU A 132 -11.38 18.09 38.87
CA LEU A 132 -12.67 18.78 38.74
C LEU A 132 -12.66 20.06 39.61
N ASP A 133 -13.02 21.20 39.03
CA ASP A 133 -13.32 22.42 39.78
C ASP A 133 -14.83 22.44 40.10
N ASN A 134 -15.18 22.27 41.37
CA ASN A 134 -16.57 22.22 41.84
C ASN A 134 -17.46 21.19 41.10
N GLY A 135 -16.88 20.05 40.72
CA GLY A 135 -17.58 18.98 39.98
C GLY A 135 -17.64 19.19 38.45
N ASN A 136 -17.11 20.29 37.93
CA ASN A 136 -16.99 20.53 36.49
C ASN A 136 -15.55 20.25 36.00
N PRO A 137 -15.38 19.62 34.83
CA PRO A 137 -14.06 19.42 34.24
C PRO A 137 -13.46 20.77 33.85
N ILE A 138 -12.28 21.09 34.38
CA ILE A 138 -11.46 22.20 33.89
C ILE A 138 -11.02 21.84 32.48
N THR A 139 -11.39 22.65 31.49
CA THR A 139 -10.99 22.45 30.10
C THR A 139 -10.05 23.54 29.60
N GLU A 140 -9.04 23.15 28.85
CA GLU A 140 -8.16 24.06 28.13
C GLU A 140 -8.32 23.85 26.61
N PRO A 141 -8.12 24.90 25.81
CA PRO A 141 -8.14 24.76 24.35
C PRO A 141 -7.02 23.83 23.89
N VAL A 142 -7.33 22.92 22.97
CA VAL A 142 -6.32 22.07 22.33
C VAL A 142 -5.40 22.96 21.51
N GLY A 143 -4.10 22.99 21.85
CA GLY A 143 -3.11 23.84 21.17
C GLY A 143 -2.99 23.58 19.67
N PRO A 144 -2.41 24.51 18.90
CA PRO A 144 -2.24 24.35 17.46
C PRO A 144 -1.28 23.21 17.12
N VAL A 145 -1.44 22.67 15.91
CA VAL A 145 -0.61 21.60 15.36
C VAL A 145 0.09 22.16 14.13
N ASN A 146 1.42 22.24 14.18
CA ASN A 146 2.24 22.79 13.09
C ASN A 146 3.29 21.76 12.68
N ASP A 147 3.30 21.41 11.39
CA ASP A 147 4.23 20.45 10.78
C ASP A 147 5.70 20.89 10.93
N ASN A 148 5.96 22.19 10.99
CA ASN A 148 7.32 22.71 11.21
C ASN A 148 7.91 22.23 12.54
N THR A 149 7.06 22.00 13.54
CA THR A 149 7.46 21.41 14.83
C THR A 149 8.03 20.01 14.65
N LEU A 150 7.45 19.20 13.76
CA LEU A 150 7.95 17.87 13.43
C LEU A 150 9.20 17.94 12.55
N ARG A 151 9.22 18.83 11.55
CA ARG A 151 10.37 18.99 10.63
C ARG A 151 11.65 19.36 11.36
N ARG A 152 11.57 20.24 12.37
CA ARG A 152 12.72 20.68 13.19
C ARG A 152 13.36 19.56 14.02
N ARG A 153 12.63 18.46 14.24
CA ARG A 153 13.14 17.28 14.97
C ARG A 153 14.13 16.45 14.17
N ILE A 154 14.16 16.65 12.85
CA ILE A 154 15.06 15.92 11.95
C ILE A 154 16.22 16.83 11.58
N ARG A 155 17.43 16.32 11.81
CA ARG A 155 18.69 16.96 11.43
C ARG A 155 19.50 16.02 10.57
N ILE A 156 20.29 16.62 9.70
CA ILE A 156 21.34 15.94 8.94
C ILE A 156 22.64 16.66 9.28
N GLU A 157 23.63 15.89 9.71
CA GLU A 157 24.94 16.38 10.15
C GLU A 157 26.01 15.66 9.31
N PRO A 158 27.17 16.27 9.04
CA PRO A 158 28.31 15.55 8.48
C PRO A 158 28.64 14.30 9.30
N PHE A 159 29.07 13.22 8.63
CA PHE A 159 29.50 12.03 9.36
C PHE A 159 30.82 12.27 10.11
N ASP A 160 31.76 12.94 9.44
CA ASP A 160 33.01 13.41 10.02
C ASP A 160 32.97 14.94 10.11
N GLU A 161 33.25 15.50 11.29
CA GLU A 161 33.19 16.95 11.53
C GLU A 161 34.27 17.68 10.72
N ASP A 162 35.38 17.00 10.44
CA ASP A 162 36.54 17.55 9.72
C ASP A 162 36.34 17.55 8.19
N GLU A 163 35.51 16.67 7.64
CA GLU A 163 35.26 16.57 6.19
C GLU A 163 34.18 17.55 5.70
N GLY A 164 33.37 18.11 6.61
CA GLY A 164 32.32 19.06 6.27
C GLY A 164 31.20 18.46 5.40
N ILE A 165 30.42 19.34 4.76
CA ILE A 165 29.33 18.93 3.86
C ILE A 165 29.93 18.77 2.45
N MET A 166 29.87 17.55 1.89
CA MET A 166 30.42 17.29 0.54
C MET A 166 29.57 17.90 -0.58
N ASP A 167 28.24 17.93 -0.43
CA ASP A 167 27.29 18.47 -1.41
C ASP A 167 26.05 19.02 -0.69
N GLU A 168 25.92 20.35 -0.64
CA GLU A 168 24.85 21.06 0.06
C GLU A 168 23.48 20.82 -0.57
N ASP A 169 23.39 20.78 -1.89
CA ASP A 169 22.12 20.58 -2.61
C ASP A 169 21.60 19.16 -2.38
N GLN A 170 22.48 18.16 -2.48
CA GLN A 170 22.15 16.77 -2.17
C GLN A 170 21.78 16.58 -0.71
N GLN A 171 22.50 17.23 0.21
CA GLN A 171 22.18 17.18 1.64
C GLN A 171 20.77 17.75 1.91
N MET A 172 20.44 18.88 1.28
CA MET A 172 19.12 19.51 1.42
C MET A 172 18.00 18.65 0.80
N ASP A 173 18.23 18.00 -0.34
CA ASP A 173 17.27 17.03 -0.92
C ASP A 173 17.01 15.88 0.07
N PHE A 174 18.08 15.26 0.59
CA PHE A 174 17.95 14.15 1.53
C PHE A 174 17.22 14.56 2.82
N LEU A 175 17.55 15.74 3.35
CA LEU A 175 16.92 16.28 4.55
C LEU A 175 15.42 16.51 4.33
N ASN A 176 15.05 17.17 3.24
CA ASN A 176 13.65 17.48 2.92
C ASN A 176 12.85 16.20 2.72
N ARG A 177 13.38 15.22 1.99
CA ARG A 177 12.72 13.92 1.78
C ARG A 177 12.47 13.16 3.07
N VAL A 178 13.45 13.12 3.98
CA VAL A 178 13.26 12.47 5.30
C VAL A 178 12.27 13.25 6.15
N ARG A 179 12.33 14.59 6.16
CA ARG A 179 11.39 15.45 6.90
C ARG A 179 9.96 15.28 6.41
N ASP A 180 9.73 15.33 5.10
CA ASP A 180 8.42 15.16 4.48
C ASP A 180 7.85 13.78 4.79
N ARG A 181 8.68 12.73 4.66
CA ARG A 181 8.25 11.37 4.98
C ARG A 181 7.95 11.20 6.47
N PHE A 182 8.74 11.80 7.35
CA PHE A 182 8.52 11.79 8.79
C PHE A 182 7.19 12.45 9.17
N VAL A 183 6.91 13.63 8.63
CA VAL A 183 5.62 14.33 8.83
C VAL A 183 4.45 13.48 8.32
N SER A 184 4.59 12.90 7.12
CA SER A 184 3.58 12.01 6.53
C SER A 184 3.28 10.83 7.45
N LEU A 185 4.30 10.10 7.95
CA LEU A 185 4.11 8.97 8.86
C LEU A 185 3.48 9.35 10.21
N CYS A 186 3.62 10.60 10.63
CA CYS A 186 2.96 11.12 11.84
C CYS A 186 1.48 11.46 11.64
N LYS A 187 1.00 11.45 10.39
CA LYS A 187 -0.38 11.75 10.03
C LYS A 187 -1.11 10.56 9.43
N THR A 188 -0.41 9.54 8.97
CA THR A 188 -1.01 8.38 8.31
C THR A 188 -1.03 7.13 9.19
N VAL A 189 -1.97 6.25 8.90
CA VAL A 189 -2.08 4.91 9.48
C VAL A 189 -1.74 3.89 8.39
N ASP A 190 -0.73 3.06 8.66
CA ASP A 190 -0.30 2.00 7.76
C ASP A 190 -0.85 0.63 8.14
N GLU A 191 -0.60 -0.34 7.26
CA GLU A 191 -1.03 -1.73 7.40
C GLU A 191 -0.57 -2.37 8.73
N ILE A 192 0.66 -2.07 9.17
CA ILE A 192 1.24 -2.63 10.38
C ILE A 192 0.47 -2.13 11.61
N LEU A 193 0.12 -0.84 11.65
CA LEU A 193 -0.71 -0.27 12.72
C LEU A 193 -2.11 -0.88 12.73
N MET A 194 -2.75 -0.99 11.56
CA MET A 194 -4.07 -1.63 11.43
C MET A 194 -4.04 -3.07 11.94
N ARG A 195 -3.06 -3.87 11.53
CA ARG A 195 -2.88 -5.25 12.00
C ARG A 195 -2.60 -5.34 13.50
N SER A 196 -1.81 -4.43 14.05
CA SER A 196 -1.50 -4.41 15.48
C SER A 196 -2.76 -4.14 16.30
N SER A 197 -3.56 -3.14 15.89
CA SER A 197 -4.83 -2.82 16.54
C SER A 197 -5.83 -3.97 16.44
N MET A 198 -5.92 -4.60 15.27
CA MET A 198 -6.73 -5.80 15.05
C MET A 198 -6.34 -6.94 16.00
N LYS A 199 -5.04 -7.26 16.11
CA LYS A 199 -4.54 -8.29 17.04
C LYS A 199 -4.88 -7.97 18.49
N LYS A 200 -4.71 -6.71 18.90
CA LYS A 200 -5.06 -6.25 20.25
C LYS A 200 -6.55 -6.39 20.52
N LEU A 201 -7.38 -6.02 19.54
CA LEU A 201 -8.84 -6.12 19.65
C LEU A 201 -9.29 -7.58 19.76
N LEU A 202 -8.81 -8.45 18.88
CA LEU A 202 -9.10 -9.89 18.92
C LEU A 202 -8.66 -10.52 20.26
N SER A 203 -7.47 -10.15 20.75
CA SER A 203 -6.98 -10.63 22.05
C SER A 203 -7.87 -10.19 23.22
N ARG A 204 -8.40 -8.96 23.20
CA ARG A 204 -9.34 -8.46 24.22
C ARG A 204 -10.66 -9.23 24.24
N HIS A 205 -11.07 -9.78 23.10
CA HIS A 205 -12.30 -10.55 22.97
C HIS A 205 -12.09 -12.06 23.10
N ASN A 206 -10.92 -12.52 23.58
CA ASN A 206 -10.57 -13.95 23.67
C ASN A 206 -10.82 -14.70 22.36
N ALA A 207 -10.53 -14.04 21.23
CA ALA A 207 -10.79 -14.60 19.93
C ALA A 207 -9.64 -15.55 19.56
N ILE A 208 -9.94 -16.84 19.31
CA ILE A 208 -8.98 -17.88 18.93
C ILE A 208 -9.05 -18.13 17.42
N PRO A 209 -7.92 -18.12 16.68
CA PRO A 209 -7.92 -18.43 15.25
C PRO A 209 -8.56 -19.81 15.01
N ASP A 210 -9.54 -19.87 14.12
CA ASP A 210 -10.15 -21.12 13.70
C ASP A 210 -9.20 -21.83 12.70
N PRO A 211 -8.57 -22.96 13.09
CA PRO A 211 -7.64 -23.66 12.23
C PRO A 211 -8.34 -24.37 11.05
N THR A 212 -9.66 -24.52 11.09
CA THR A 212 -10.45 -25.25 10.09
C THR A 212 -10.79 -24.41 8.86
N VAL A 213 -10.71 -23.07 8.97
CA VAL A 213 -11.04 -22.14 7.88
C VAL A 213 -9.81 -21.32 7.45
N LYS A 214 -9.36 -21.51 6.20
CA LYS A 214 -8.35 -20.65 5.59
C LYS A 214 -8.91 -19.23 5.41
N GLY A 215 -8.33 -18.24 6.10
CA GLY A 215 -8.68 -16.84 5.91
C GLY A 215 -8.78 -15.98 7.18
N GLY A 216 -8.25 -16.42 8.31
CA GLY A 216 -8.19 -15.59 9.53
C GLY A 216 -9.53 -15.47 10.25
N VAL A 217 -10.40 -16.49 10.14
CA VAL A 217 -11.62 -16.59 10.93
C VAL A 217 -11.23 -16.85 12.38
N VAL A 218 -11.93 -16.21 13.32
CA VAL A 218 -11.58 -16.23 14.74
C VAL A 218 -12.84 -16.54 15.54
N GLN A 219 -12.80 -17.59 16.37
CA GLN A 219 -13.89 -17.99 17.25
C GLN A 219 -13.81 -17.20 18.56
N ILE A 220 -14.92 -16.66 19.04
CA ILE A 220 -14.99 -15.92 20.31
C ILE A 220 -15.46 -16.86 21.40
N VAL A 221 -14.65 -17.01 22.45
CA VAL A 221 -14.82 -18.06 23.46
C VAL A 221 -15.96 -17.78 24.46
N ASN A 222 -16.43 -16.53 24.54
CA ASN A 222 -17.37 -16.08 25.57
C ASN A 222 -18.66 -15.45 24.98
N GLU A 223 -19.27 -16.09 23.99
CA GLU A 223 -20.58 -15.66 23.52
C GLU A 223 -21.63 -15.90 24.59
N LYS A 224 -22.42 -14.88 24.90
CA LYS A 224 -23.55 -15.01 25.82
C LYS A 224 -24.69 -15.77 25.14
N THR A 225 -25.44 -16.58 25.87
CA THR A 225 -26.62 -17.21 25.27
C THR A 225 -27.70 -16.14 25.00
N PRO A 226 -28.66 -16.39 24.08
CA PRO A 226 -29.78 -15.47 23.84
C PRO A 226 -30.55 -15.08 25.12
N GLU A 227 -30.64 -16.03 26.06
CA GLU A 227 -31.28 -15.86 27.38
C GLU A 227 -30.50 -14.89 28.28
N GLU A 228 -29.17 -14.87 28.18
CA GLU A 228 -28.27 -13.99 28.96
C GLU A 228 -28.12 -12.58 28.34
N LEU A 229 -28.37 -12.46 27.03
CA LEU A 229 -28.20 -11.23 26.26
C LEU A 229 -29.42 -10.32 26.37
N GLY A 230 -30.63 -10.91 26.44
CA GLY A 230 -31.90 -10.22 26.34
C GLY A 230 -32.30 -9.91 24.89
N GLU A 231 -33.61 -9.89 24.61
CA GLU A 231 -34.13 -9.66 23.26
C GLU A 231 -33.60 -8.36 22.64
N GLY A 232 -33.11 -8.45 21.40
CA GLY A 232 -32.67 -7.30 20.61
C GLY A 232 -31.28 -6.75 20.93
N LYS A 233 -30.56 -7.29 21.92
CA LYS A 233 -29.19 -6.85 22.21
C LYS A 233 -28.17 -7.56 21.33
N LEU A 234 -27.10 -6.85 20.97
CA LEU A 234 -25.95 -7.42 20.27
C LEU A 234 -24.99 -8.04 21.29
N GLN A 235 -24.22 -9.02 20.84
CA GLN A 235 -23.10 -9.53 21.65
C GLN A 235 -22.12 -8.38 21.92
N PRO A 236 -21.57 -8.25 23.14
CA PRO A 236 -20.66 -7.14 23.48
C PRO A 236 -19.42 -7.05 22.59
N HIS A 237 -18.96 -8.17 22.03
CA HIS A 237 -17.83 -8.19 21.11
C HIS A 237 -18.19 -7.64 19.72
N LEU A 238 -19.46 -7.69 19.30
CA LEU A 238 -19.90 -7.16 18.00
C LEU A 238 -19.93 -5.63 18.01
N GLU A 239 -20.15 -5.00 19.17
CA GLU A 239 -20.11 -3.54 19.34
C GLU A 239 -18.76 -2.92 18.98
N THR A 240 -17.68 -3.71 19.01
CA THR A 240 -16.31 -3.25 18.70
C THR A 240 -15.74 -3.90 17.45
N LEU A 241 -16.01 -5.19 17.21
CA LEU A 241 -15.48 -5.92 16.06
C LEU A 241 -16.14 -5.53 14.74
N VAL A 242 -17.46 -5.28 14.73
CA VAL A 242 -18.18 -4.87 13.51
C VAL A 242 -17.72 -3.48 13.04
N PRO A 243 -17.66 -2.45 13.91
CA PRO A 243 -17.07 -1.17 13.51
C PRO A 243 -15.62 -1.29 13.04
N PHE A 244 -14.79 -2.07 13.75
CA PHE A 244 -13.39 -2.25 13.33
C PHE A 244 -13.27 -2.97 11.98
N ALA A 245 -14.15 -3.93 11.68
CA ALA A 245 -14.23 -4.59 10.37
C ALA A 245 -14.56 -3.59 9.26
N LYS A 246 -15.55 -2.72 9.49
CA LYS A 246 -15.91 -1.64 8.55
C LYS A 246 -14.73 -0.68 8.31
N LEU A 247 -14.03 -0.29 9.38
CA LEU A 247 -12.82 0.55 9.27
C LEU A 247 -11.72 -0.14 8.46
N LEU A 248 -11.45 -1.41 8.74
CA LEU A 248 -10.43 -2.20 8.04
C LEU A 248 -10.75 -2.31 6.54
N ARG A 249 -12.03 -2.49 6.21
CA ARG A 249 -12.53 -2.52 4.84
C ARG A 249 -12.35 -1.18 4.15
N PHE A 250 -12.77 -0.09 4.79
CA PHE A 250 -12.58 1.26 4.26
C PHE A 250 -11.09 1.56 4.00
N TRP A 251 -10.23 1.31 5.00
CA TRP A 251 -8.78 1.47 4.87
C TRP A 251 -8.21 0.64 3.69
N GLY A 252 -8.69 -0.60 3.53
CA GLY A 252 -8.30 -1.46 2.42
C GLY A 252 -8.72 -0.88 1.07
N ASN A 253 -9.96 -0.39 0.96
CA ASN A 253 -10.52 0.18 -0.26
C ASN A 253 -9.85 1.51 -0.64
N THR A 254 -9.52 2.39 0.31
CA THR A 254 -8.81 3.65 0.04
C THR A 254 -7.41 3.42 -0.55
N ASN A 255 -6.79 2.29 -0.27
CA ASN A 255 -5.48 1.91 -0.82
C ASN A 255 -5.58 1.16 -2.16
N ARG A 256 -6.79 0.87 -2.67
CA ARG A 256 -6.98 0.24 -3.97
C ARG A 256 -6.91 1.28 -5.08
N PRO A 257 -6.35 0.93 -6.26
CA PRO A 257 -6.54 1.74 -7.45
C PRO A 257 -8.03 1.69 -7.79
N ASP A 258 -8.61 2.82 -8.15
CA ASP A 258 -10.00 2.84 -8.61
C ASP A 258 -10.10 1.98 -9.89
N PRO A 259 -10.85 0.87 -9.89
CA PRO A 259 -10.97 0.01 -11.06
C PRO A 259 -11.66 0.73 -12.23
N THR A 260 -12.39 1.81 -11.96
CA THR A 260 -13.10 2.60 -12.97
C THR A 260 -12.28 3.75 -13.56
N ASP A 261 -11.18 4.14 -12.91
CA ASP A 261 -10.32 5.23 -13.39
C ASP A 261 -9.36 4.74 -14.48
N GLU A 262 -9.46 5.32 -15.67
CA GLU A 262 -8.58 5.03 -16.82
C GLU A 262 -7.10 5.30 -16.50
N ASN A 263 -6.82 6.25 -15.60
CA ASN A 263 -5.47 6.61 -15.17
C ASN A 263 -4.95 5.84 -13.96
N ALA A 264 -5.72 4.90 -13.41
CA ALA A 264 -5.28 4.08 -12.30
C ALA A 264 -4.01 3.29 -12.67
N VAL A 265 -3.06 3.28 -11.74
CA VAL A 265 -1.74 2.67 -11.88
C VAL A 265 -1.64 1.46 -10.96
N TRP A 266 -1.19 0.33 -11.50
CA TRP A 266 -0.94 -0.90 -10.75
C TRP A 266 0.39 -0.85 -9.99
N SER A 267 1.39 -0.12 -10.47
CA SER A 267 2.64 0.06 -9.73
C SER A 267 2.66 1.36 -8.92
N GLY A 268 3.27 1.30 -7.75
CA GLY A 268 3.46 2.44 -6.87
C GLY A 268 4.73 3.17 -7.26
N GLU A 269 5.09 4.21 -6.51
CA GLU A 269 6.33 4.98 -6.72
C GLU A 269 7.62 4.11 -6.78
N LYS A 270 7.58 2.86 -6.31
CA LYS A 270 8.68 1.88 -6.30
C LYS A 270 8.61 0.81 -7.40
N GLY A 271 7.68 0.91 -8.37
CA GLY A 271 7.57 -0.03 -9.50
C GLY A 271 7.02 -1.42 -9.17
N LYS A 272 6.80 -1.76 -7.88
CA LYS A 272 6.11 -2.96 -7.42
C LYS A 272 5.10 -2.58 -6.34
N ILE A 273 3.79 -2.70 -6.62
CA ILE A 273 2.79 -2.83 -5.55
C ILE A 273 2.43 -4.31 -5.45
N ASP A 274 2.53 -4.83 -4.24
CA ASP A 274 1.96 -6.12 -3.87
C ASP A 274 0.50 -5.85 -3.43
N TYR A 275 -0.46 -5.92 -4.35
CA TYR A 275 -1.90 -5.83 -4.00
C TYR A 275 -2.40 -7.05 -3.24
N ARG A 276 -1.52 -8.01 -2.94
CA ARG A 276 -1.74 -8.88 -1.80
C ARG A 276 -1.70 -7.98 -0.57
N THR A 277 -2.85 -7.45 -0.18
CA THR A 277 -3.10 -7.26 1.23
C THR A 277 -2.80 -8.61 1.86
N LYS A 278 -1.65 -8.77 2.54
CA LYS A 278 -1.28 -9.99 3.29
C LYS A 278 -2.19 -10.19 4.51
N GLY A 279 -3.43 -9.73 4.41
CA GLY A 279 -4.41 -9.47 5.45
C GLY A 279 -5.79 -9.75 4.92
N ASN A 280 -5.97 -10.98 4.46
CA ASN A 280 -7.27 -11.61 4.59
C ASN A 280 -7.53 -11.77 6.09
N LEU A 281 -8.04 -10.71 6.73
CA LEU A 281 -8.79 -10.89 7.97
C LEU A 281 -10.26 -10.95 7.58
N ARG A 282 -10.79 -12.17 7.50
CA ARG A 282 -12.22 -12.41 7.35
C ARG A 282 -12.83 -12.40 8.73
N LEU A 283 -13.45 -11.28 9.11
CA LEU A 283 -14.45 -11.31 10.18
C LEU A 283 -15.73 -11.77 9.51
N THR A 284 -16.26 -12.90 9.96
CA THR A 284 -17.59 -13.36 9.57
C THR A 284 -18.55 -12.84 10.64
N PRO A 285 -19.17 -11.65 10.48
CA PRO A 285 -20.20 -11.23 11.41
C PRO A 285 -21.44 -12.09 11.20
N LEU A 286 -22.04 -12.55 12.31
CA LEU A 286 -23.44 -12.99 12.36
C LEU A 286 -24.33 -11.73 12.28
N VAL A 287 -24.44 -11.09 11.12
CA VAL A 287 -25.41 -9.99 10.91
C VAL A 287 -26.09 -10.10 9.54
N LYS A 288 -27.39 -9.78 9.55
CA LYS A 288 -28.42 -9.78 8.49
C LYS A 288 -27.94 -9.92 7.04
N THR A 289 -28.63 -10.80 6.32
CA THR A 289 -28.39 -11.31 4.95
C THR A 289 -27.99 -10.25 3.90
N GLU A 290 -28.52 -9.04 3.97
CA GLU A 290 -28.25 -7.97 2.99
C GLU A 290 -26.83 -7.39 3.13
N THR A 291 -26.35 -7.14 4.36
CA THR A 291 -24.96 -6.72 4.62
C THR A 291 -23.94 -7.80 4.23
N LEU A 292 -24.33 -9.07 4.31
CA LEU A 292 -23.49 -10.21 3.93
C LEU A 292 -23.35 -10.34 2.40
N LEU A 293 -24.43 -10.10 1.64
CA LEU A 293 -24.38 -10.10 0.17
C LEU A 293 -23.47 -9.00 -0.37
N GLU A 294 -23.52 -7.81 0.23
CA GLU A 294 -22.64 -6.70 -0.17
C GLU A 294 -21.18 -6.93 0.26
N GLU A 295 -20.94 -7.64 1.36
CA GLU A 295 -19.62 -8.15 1.75
C GLU A 295 -19.08 -9.21 0.77
N ILE A 296 -19.92 -10.17 0.37
CA ILE A 296 -19.55 -11.18 -0.62
C ILE A 296 -19.23 -10.50 -1.95
N ALA A 297 -20.08 -9.60 -2.43
CA ALA A 297 -19.87 -8.90 -3.68
C ALA A 297 -18.54 -8.13 -3.71
N GLN A 298 -18.24 -7.33 -2.68
CA GLN A 298 -16.97 -6.58 -2.66
C GLN A 298 -15.74 -7.48 -2.45
N ASN A 299 -15.88 -8.63 -1.81
CA ASN A 299 -14.79 -9.62 -1.68
C ASN A 299 -14.52 -10.32 -3.02
N VAL A 300 -15.58 -10.65 -3.74
CA VAL A 300 -15.52 -11.21 -5.09
C VAL A 300 -14.90 -10.19 -6.05
N GLU A 301 -15.37 -8.94 -6.05
CA GLU A 301 -14.78 -7.83 -6.82
C GLU A 301 -13.29 -7.68 -6.50
N HIS A 302 -12.92 -7.71 -5.22
CA HIS A 302 -11.51 -7.61 -4.82
C HIS A 302 -10.66 -8.77 -5.35
N SER A 303 -11.12 -10.00 -5.14
CA SER A 303 -10.43 -11.22 -5.55
C SER A 303 -10.24 -11.25 -7.07
N LEU A 304 -11.29 -10.90 -7.83
CA LEU A 304 -11.24 -10.88 -9.29
C LEU A 304 -10.34 -9.76 -9.81
N ASN A 305 -10.45 -8.53 -9.28
CA ASN A 305 -9.54 -7.43 -9.62
C ASN A 305 -8.06 -7.78 -9.34
N GLN A 306 -7.77 -8.45 -8.23
CA GLN A 306 -6.41 -8.92 -7.93
C GLN A 306 -5.94 -9.96 -8.96
N GLN A 307 -6.79 -10.95 -9.28
CA GLN A 307 -6.44 -12.01 -10.21
C GLN A 307 -6.23 -11.50 -11.64
N PHE A 308 -7.00 -10.49 -12.08
CA PHE A 308 -6.76 -9.79 -13.35
C PHE A 308 -5.44 -9.01 -13.33
N GLY A 309 -5.16 -8.23 -12.29
CA GLY A 309 -3.89 -7.50 -12.21
C GLY A 309 -2.66 -8.42 -12.13
N GLU A 310 -2.76 -9.57 -11.43
CA GLU A 310 -1.70 -10.61 -11.41
C GLU A 310 -1.52 -11.29 -12.76
N LEU A 311 -2.60 -11.51 -13.52
CA LEU A 311 -2.53 -12.01 -14.88
C LEU A 311 -1.75 -11.04 -15.78
N TYR A 312 -2.06 -9.74 -15.70
CA TYR A 312 -1.38 -8.73 -16.51
C TYR A 312 0.07 -8.50 -16.10
N GLU A 313 0.40 -8.56 -14.81
CA GLU A 313 1.80 -8.51 -14.38
C GLU A 313 2.58 -9.75 -14.84
N ALA A 314 1.98 -10.94 -14.82
CA ALA A 314 2.63 -12.15 -15.36
C ALA A 314 2.89 -12.04 -16.86
N ILE A 315 1.97 -11.42 -17.62
CA ILE A 315 2.18 -11.13 -19.05
C ILE A 315 3.34 -10.15 -19.22
N ARG A 316 3.35 -9.06 -18.43
CA ARG A 316 4.42 -8.05 -18.44
C ARG A 316 5.79 -8.64 -18.10
N GLU A 317 5.88 -9.54 -17.11
CA GLU A 317 7.12 -10.26 -16.79
C GLU A 317 7.61 -11.08 -17.97
N VAL A 318 6.74 -11.84 -18.63
CA VAL A 318 7.11 -12.60 -19.83
C VAL A 318 7.58 -11.68 -20.96
N LEU A 319 6.92 -10.53 -21.16
CA LEU A 319 7.34 -9.55 -22.17
C LEU A 319 8.66 -8.86 -21.83
N ARG A 320 9.01 -8.69 -20.55
CA ARG A 320 10.32 -8.19 -20.11
C ARG A 320 11.44 -9.20 -20.32
N GLU A 321 11.15 -10.49 -20.15
CA GLU A 321 12.10 -11.59 -20.36
C GLU A 321 12.42 -11.83 -21.85
N LEU A 322 11.64 -11.24 -22.76
CA LEU A 322 11.93 -11.24 -24.19
C LEU A 322 13.10 -10.31 -24.48
N ASN A 323 14.29 -10.90 -24.54
CA ASN A 323 15.51 -10.21 -24.94
C ASN A 323 15.53 -10.05 -26.47
N GLU A 324 15.45 -8.81 -26.94
CA GLU A 324 15.48 -8.41 -28.36
C GLU A 324 16.67 -9.06 -29.09
N ASN A 325 17.84 -9.10 -28.44
CA ASN A 325 19.08 -9.66 -29.00
C ASN A 325 19.06 -11.20 -29.15
N ALA A 326 18.24 -11.91 -28.35
CA ALA A 326 18.17 -13.37 -28.41
C ALA A 326 17.23 -13.88 -29.52
N LEU A 327 16.37 -13.01 -30.05
CA LEU A 327 15.48 -13.31 -31.17
C LEU A 327 16.16 -13.02 -32.53
N GLU A 328 17.03 -12.00 -32.59
CA GLU A 328 17.80 -11.66 -33.81
C GLU A 328 18.87 -12.70 -34.18
N ALA A 329 19.48 -13.38 -33.21
CA ALA A 329 20.66 -14.20 -33.46
C ALA A 329 20.41 -15.57 -34.14
N GLY A 330 19.17 -15.96 -34.42
CA GLY A 330 18.86 -17.24 -35.06
C GLY A 330 19.46 -18.46 -34.34
N GLU A 331 19.71 -18.35 -33.03
CA GLU A 331 20.37 -19.40 -32.25
C GLU A 331 19.53 -20.68 -32.22
N LYS A 332 20.21 -21.83 -32.30
CA LYS A 332 19.60 -23.16 -32.12
C LYS A 332 18.79 -23.19 -30.82
N GLY A 333 17.47 -23.20 -30.95
CA GLY A 333 16.53 -23.14 -29.82
C GLY A 333 15.47 -22.03 -29.91
N SER A 334 15.57 -21.14 -30.90
CA SER A 334 14.58 -20.08 -31.16
C SER A 334 13.16 -20.61 -31.39
N GLU A 335 12.98 -21.67 -32.19
CA GLU A 335 11.66 -22.29 -32.43
C GLU A 335 11.05 -22.86 -31.13
N LYS A 336 11.84 -23.62 -30.36
CA LYS A 336 11.37 -24.17 -29.07
C LYS A 336 11.01 -23.07 -28.07
N ARG A 337 11.71 -21.92 -28.12
CA ARG A 337 11.39 -20.74 -27.29
C ARG A 337 10.12 -20.06 -27.77
N LYS A 338 9.90 -19.93 -29.09
CA LYS A 338 8.64 -19.44 -29.67
C LYS A 338 7.46 -20.32 -29.29
N GLU A 339 7.59 -21.64 -29.42
CA GLU A 339 6.55 -22.59 -28.97
C GLU A 339 6.23 -22.43 -27.48
N GLN A 340 7.24 -22.25 -26.62
CA GLN A 340 7.03 -22.01 -25.18
C GLN A 340 6.30 -20.68 -24.91
N LEU A 341 6.60 -19.63 -25.67
CA LEU A 341 5.96 -18.32 -25.53
C LEU A 341 4.51 -18.37 -26.00
N ILE A 342 4.23 -19.03 -27.13
CA ILE A 342 2.87 -19.26 -27.63
C ILE A 342 2.08 -20.11 -26.62
N ALA A 343 2.69 -21.16 -26.06
CA ALA A 343 2.06 -21.97 -25.02
C ALA A 343 1.74 -21.15 -23.76
N ARG A 344 2.65 -20.26 -23.33
CA ARG A 344 2.40 -19.32 -22.22
C ARG A 344 1.28 -18.34 -22.54
N ALA A 345 1.26 -17.75 -23.73
CA ALA A 345 0.18 -16.86 -24.17
C ALA A 345 -1.18 -17.57 -24.19
N ASN A 346 -1.24 -18.79 -24.72
CA ASN A 346 -2.45 -19.62 -24.68
C ASN A 346 -2.90 -19.94 -23.24
N SER A 347 -1.95 -20.15 -22.32
CA SER A 347 -2.27 -20.36 -20.90
C SER A 347 -2.84 -19.09 -20.24
N PHE A 348 -2.32 -17.90 -20.59
CA PHE A 348 -2.86 -16.63 -20.14
C PHE A 348 -4.25 -16.38 -20.72
N GLN A 349 -4.49 -16.73 -21.98
CA GLN A 349 -5.80 -16.60 -22.60
C GLN A 349 -6.84 -17.47 -21.89
N LYS A 350 -6.52 -18.74 -21.64
CA LYS A 350 -7.41 -19.65 -20.88
C LYS A 350 -7.70 -19.12 -19.48
N LYS A 351 -6.70 -18.54 -18.81
CA LYS A 351 -6.88 -17.90 -17.49
C LYS A 351 -7.80 -16.67 -17.60
N ALA A 352 -7.62 -15.82 -18.60
CA ALA A 352 -8.50 -14.67 -18.85
C ALA A 352 -9.95 -15.10 -19.10
N GLU A 353 -10.16 -16.13 -19.93
CA GLU A 353 -11.49 -16.69 -20.21
C GLU A 353 -12.14 -17.27 -18.94
N SER A 354 -11.37 -18.00 -18.12
CA SER A 354 -11.85 -18.50 -16.83
C SER A 354 -12.22 -17.39 -15.86
N LEU A 355 -11.45 -16.30 -15.80
CA LEU A 355 -11.75 -15.15 -14.94
C LEU A 355 -13.01 -14.42 -15.42
N ASN A 356 -13.16 -14.20 -16.72
CA ASN A 356 -14.37 -13.59 -17.28
C ASN A 356 -15.61 -14.46 -17.07
N ALA A 357 -15.48 -15.79 -17.13
CA ALA A 357 -16.57 -16.70 -16.79
C ALA A 357 -16.95 -16.58 -15.31
N ALA A 358 -15.96 -16.49 -14.41
CA ALA A 358 -16.20 -16.29 -12.98
C ALA A 358 -16.88 -14.94 -12.68
N VAL A 359 -16.53 -13.86 -13.40
CA VAL A 359 -17.24 -12.57 -13.28
C VAL A 359 -18.73 -12.77 -13.54
N LYS A 360 -19.08 -13.38 -14.67
CA LYS A 360 -20.49 -13.61 -15.03
C LYS A 360 -21.22 -14.52 -14.04
N GLU A 361 -20.58 -15.61 -13.61
CA GLU A 361 -21.13 -16.52 -12.61
C GLU A 361 -21.47 -15.78 -11.31
N TRP A 362 -20.58 -14.91 -10.83
CA TRP A 362 -20.84 -14.13 -9.64
C TRP A 362 -21.84 -12.99 -9.84
N GLU A 363 -21.89 -12.37 -11.03
CA GLU A 363 -22.93 -11.38 -11.37
C GLU A 363 -24.32 -12.03 -11.35
N ASP A 364 -24.44 -13.24 -11.91
CA ASP A 364 -25.67 -14.03 -11.92
C ASP A 364 -26.05 -14.51 -10.50
N GLU A 365 -25.08 -14.96 -9.68
CA GLU A 365 -25.33 -15.43 -8.30
C GLU A 365 -25.71 -14.29 -7.34
N LEU A 366 -25.18 -13.09 -7.56
CA LEU A 366 -25.42 -11.92 -6.71
C LEU A 366 -26.54 -11.01 -7.24
N ASP A 367 -27.07 -11.29 -8.44
CA ASP A 367 -28.06 -10.48 -9.16
C ASP A 367 -27.66 -9.00 -9.26
N ARG A 368 -26.38 -8.75 -9.56
CA ARG A 368 -25.81 -7.40 -9.70
C ARG A 368 -24.58 -7.38 -10.59
N ASP A 369 -24.35 -6.23 -11.23
CA ASP A 369 -23.09 -5.96 -11.91
C ASP A 369 -21.94 -5.83 -10.89
N LEU A 370 -20.77 -6.37 -11.23
CA LEU A 370 -19.57 -6.29 -10.40
C LEU A 370 -18.63 -5.21 -10.93
N THR A 371 -18.06 -4.41 -10.03
CA THR A 371 -17.10 -3.36 -10.39
C THR A 371 -15.69 -3.96 -10.58
N ILE A 372 -15.44 -4.58 -11.74
CA ILE A 372 -14.21 -5.31 -12.05
C ILE A 372 -13.50 -4.73 -13.27
N ARG A 373 -12.21 -4.43 -13.11
CA ARG A 373 -11.33 -4.03 -14.20
C ARG A 373 -10.80 -5.28 -14.91
N VAL A 374 -11.42 -5.59 -16.03
CA VAL A 374 -11.07 -6.70 -16.93
C VAL A 374 -9.99 -6.31 -17.96
N THR A 375 -9.44 -5.11 -17.88
CA THR A 375 -8.37 -4.59 -18.77
C THR A 375 -7.13 -4.22 -17.94
N PRO A 376 -5.93 -4.18 -18.56
CA PRO A 376 -4.71 -3.77 -17.86
C PRO A 376 -4.82 -2.36 -17.26
N TYR A 377 -4.09 -2.11 -16.18
CA TYR A 377 -3.89 -0.76 -15.64
C TYR A 377 -2.99 0.06 -16.57
N LYS A 378 -3.04 1.39 -16.46
CA LYS A 378 -2.39 2.29 -17.42
C LYS A 378 -0.90 2.03 -17.59
N ASP A 379 -0.16 1.90 -16.48
CA ASP A 379 1.26 1.58 -16.49
C ASP A 379 1.60 0.20 -17.05
N GLN A 380 0.73 -0.77 -16.80
CA GLN A 380 0.87 -2.10 -17.40
C GLN A 380 0.63 -2.01 -18.91
N MET A 381 -0.41 -1.30 -19.33
CA MET A 381 -0.77 -1.14 -20.75
C MET A 381 0.32 -0.39 -21.51
N ASP A 382 0.80 0.74 -21.00
CA ASP A 382 1.84 1.56 -21.61
C ASP A 382 3.14 0.76 -21.79
N GLU A 383 3.58 0.01 -20.77
CA GLU A 383 4.79 -0.80 -20.88
C GLU A 383 4.60 -1.99 -21.83
N MET A 384 3.45 -2.65 -21.78
CA MET A 384 3.15 -3.80 -22.64
C MET A 384 3.05 -3.37 -24.10
N ASP A 385 2.41 -2.23 -24.41
CA ASP A 385 2.37 -1.66 -25.76
C ASP A 385 3.77 -1.26 -26.24
N ALA A 386 4.58 -0.61 -25.40
CA ALA A 386 5.96 -0.26 -25.74
C ALA A 386 6.80 -1.51 -26.05
N ARG A 387 6.68 -2.57 -25.23
CA ARG A 387 7.40 -3.84 -25.45
C ARG A 387 6.92 -4.57 -26.70
N LEU A 388 5.61 -4.65 -26.92
CA LEU A 388 5.07 -5.28 -28.12
C LEU A 388 5.48 -4.54 -29.39
N ALA A 389 5.55 -3.20 -29.35
CA ALA A 389 6.07 -2.39 -30.46
C ALA A 389 7.55 -2.67 -30.75
N ALA A 390 8.36 -2.90 -29.72
CA ALA A 390 9.78 -3.26 -29.87
C ALA A 390 10.00 -4.70 -30.39
N ILE A 391 9.13 -5.66 -30.02
CA ILE A 391 9.22 -7.07 -30.45
C ILE A 391 8.72 -7.25 -31.88
N LYS A 392 7.69 -6.50 -32.29
CA LYS A 392 7.01 -6.69 -33.59
C LYS A 392 7.92 -6.73 -34.82
N PRO A 393 8.99 -5.91 -34.94
CA PRO A 393 9.92 -5.99 -36.07
C PRO A 393 10.73 -7.28 -36.14
N VAL A 394 10.92 -7.97 -35.00
CA VAL A 394 11.78 -9.15 -34.87
C VAL A 394 10.95 -10.44 -34.86
N ASP A 395 9.77 -10.44 -34.22
CA ASP A 395 8.89 -11.61 -34.11
C ASP A 395 7.41 -11.22 -34.15
N GLN A 396 6.93 -10.96 -35.37
CA GLN A 396 5.56 -10.49 -35.62
C GLN A 396 4.49 -11.46 -35.10
N GLU A 397 4.68 -12.77 -35.26
CA GLU A 397 3.72 -13.79 -34.83
C GLU A 397 3.51 -13.76 -33.31
N THR A 398 4.61 -13.80 -32.54
CA THR A 398 4.54 -13.70 -31.08
C THR A 398 3.93 -12.36 -30.64
N ALA A 399 4.34 -11.25 -31.26
CA ALA A 399 3.78 -9.93 -30.94
C ALA A 399 2.27 -9.86 -31.18
N GLU A 400 1.76 -10.43 -32.27
CA GLU A 400 0.33 -10.44 -32.58
C GLU A 400 -0.48 -11.33 -31.61
N VAL A 401 0.07 -12.46 -31.18
CA VAL A 401 -0.58 -13.35 -30.19
C VAL A 401 -0.76 -12.62 -28.86
N PHE A 402 0.29 -11.96 -28.35
CA PHE A 402 0.18 -11.18 -27.12
C PHE A 402 -0.69 -9.92 -27.30
N LEU A 403 -0.62 -9.24 -28.45
CA LEU A 403 -1.43 -8.04 -28.70
C LEU A 403 -2.94 -8.36 -28.70
N LYS A 404 -3.35 -9.51 -29.23
CA LYS A 404 -4.74 -10.01 -29.15
C LYS A 404 -5.19 -10.27 -27.70
N LEU A 405 -4.26 -10.62 -26.83
CA LEU A 405 -4.52 -10.92 -25.42
C LEU A 405 -4.70 -9.63 -24.60
N VAL A 406 -3.99 -8.57 -24.97
CA VAL A 406 -3.98 -7.26 -24.29
C VAL A 406 -5.09 -6.35 -24.78
N LYS A 407 -5.41 -6.41 -26.09
CA LYS A 407 -6.37 -5.50 -26.76
C LYS A 407 -7.72 -6.14 -27.06
N LYS A 408 -8.06 -7.28 -26.45
CA LYS A 408 -9.38 -7.87 -26.64
C LYS A 408 -10.41 -6.87 -26.08
N GLU A 409 -11.04 -6.14 -26.98
CA GLU A 409 -12.19 -5.29 -26.72
C GLU A 409 -13.21 -6.16 -25.97
N VAL A 410 -13.41 -5.84 -24.70
CA VAL A 410 -14.57 -6.31 -23.98
C VAL A 410 -15.73 -5.58 -24.61
N ASP A 411 -16.55 -6.29 -25.37
CA ASP A 411 -17.83 -5.80 -25.87
C ASP A 411 -18.53 -5.09 -24.71
N LYS A 412 -18.62 -3.76 -24.78
CA LYS A 412 -19.33 -2.96 -23.79
C LYS A 412 -20.76 -3.54 -23.70
N PRO A 413 -21.29 -3.83 -22.51
CA PRO A 413 -22.69 -4.18 -22.39
C PRO A 413 -23.51 -3.05 -23.01
N LYS A 414 -24.42 -3.42 -23.93
CA LYS A 414 -25.33 -2.48 -24.59
C LYS A 414 -26.09 -1.73 -23.49
N LYS A 415 -25.91 -0.40 -23.42
CA LYS A 415 -26.93 0.48 -22.82
C LYS A 415 -28.27 0.13 -23.47
N GLY A 416 -29.24 -0.31 -22.67
CA GLY A 416 -30.56 -0.64 -23.19
C GLY A 416 -31.49 -1.28 -22.17
N PHE A 417 -31.84 -0.54 -21.11
CA PHE A 417 -33.13 -0.73 -20.46
C PHE A 417 -33.90 0.61 -20.55
N GLU A 418 -34.36 0.94 -21.75
CA GLU A 418 -35.52 1.80 -21.92
C GLU A 418 -36.76 0.93 -21.70
N GLY A 419 -37.49 1.17 -20.61
CA GLY A 419 -38.81 0.57 -20.45
C GLY A 419 -39.19 0.29 -19.02
N LEU A 420 -39.57 1.34 -18.28
CA LEU A 420 -40.56 1.27 -17.19
C LEU A 420 -41.18 2.65 -16.92
N GLY A 421 -41.38 3.45 -17.98
CA GLY A 421 -42.02 4.76 -17.94
C GLY A 421 -43.47 4.77 -18.42
N SER A 422 -44.18 3.64 -18.48
CA SER A 422 -45.58 3.60 -18.97
C SER A 422 -46.50 2.59 -18.29
N LEU A 423 -46.31 2.28 -17.00
CA LEU A 423 -47.25 1.40 -16.29
C LEU A 423 -47.82 1.92 -14.97
N PHE A 424 -47.48 3.13 -14.53
CA PHE A 424 -48.26 3.85 -13.54
C PHE A 424 -48.24 5.34 -13.92
N GLY A 425 -49.41 5.84 -14.35
CA GLY A 425 -49.59 7.21 -14.84
C GLY A 425 -49.58 8.28 -13.76
#